data_AF-A0A936QPG3-F1
#
_entry.id   AF-A0A936QPG3-F1
#
_cell.length_a   1.000
_cell.length_b   1.000
_cell.length_c   1.000
_cell.angle_alpha   90.00
_cell.angle_beta   90.00
_cell.angle_gamma   90.00
#
_symmetry.space_group_name_H-M   'P 1'
#
loop_
_entity.id
_entity.type
_entity.pdbx_description
1 polymer ?
#
loop_
_entity_poly.entity_id
_entity_poly.type
_entity_poly.pdbx_seq_one_letter_code
_entity_poly.pdbx_strand_id
1 'polypeptide(L)'
;MIKHLKSEFKDSVFISAEKGMNINSLLEKIKEELSKENHERTLKLRADDHKTVSMIYKLAEVSKVKYLKNSIKVTFRTNDKNYSYLEK
;
A
#
# COMPACT_ATOMS: atom_id res chain seq x y z
N MET A 1 -0.77 -19.58 30.01
CA MET A 1 0.16 -18.44 29.83
C MET A 1 0.04 -17.80 28.45
N ILE A 2 0.47 -18.44 27.34
CA ILE A 2 0.38 -17.84 25.98
C ILE A 2 -1.06 -17.46 25.56
N LYS A 3 -2.06 -18.29 25.90
CA LYS A 3 -3.48 -17.97 25.60
C LYS A 3 -3.97 -16.69 26.30
N HIS A 4 -3.47 -16.41 27.51
CA HIS A 4 -3.83 -15.20 28.26
C HIS A 4 -3.21 -13.96 27.62
N LEU A 5 -1.92 -14.03 27.28
CA LEU A 5 -1.23 -12.95 26.55
C LEU A 5 -1.90 -12.65 25.20
N LYS A 6 -2.36 -13.67 24.47
CA LYS A 6 -3.14 -13.47 23.24
C LYS A 6 -4.47 -12.74 23.47
N SER A 7 -5.12 -12.95 24.61
CA SER A 7 -6.38 -12.26 24.94
C SER A 7 -6.15 -10.80 25.36
N GLU A 8 -5.03 -10.54 26.01
CA GLU A 8 -4.64 -9.21 26.49
C GLU A 8 -4.13 -8.33 25.34
N PHE A 9 -3.32 -8.89 24.44
CA PHE A 9 -2.72 -8.19 23.31
C PHE A 9 -3.34 -8.65 21.99
N LYS A 10 -4.60 -8.29 21.74
CA LYS A 10 -5.39 -8.77 20.59
C LYS A 10 -4.78 -8.45 19.22
N ASP A 11 -4.04 -7.34 19.11
CA ASP A 11 -3.38 -6.92 17.88
C ASP A 11 -1.91 -7.35 17.77
N SER A 12 -1.42 -8.18 18.69
CA SER A 12 -0.04 -8.65 18.68
C SER A 12 0.20 -9.83 17.75
N VAL A 13 1.43 -9.92 17.23
CA VAL A 13 1.95 -11.10 16.55
C VAL A 13 3.06 -11.69 17.42
N PHE A 14 2.89 -12.95 17.84
CA PHE A 14 3.91 -13.67 18.59
C PHE A 14 4.94 -14.25 17.63
N ILE A 15 6.19 -13.81 17.73
CA ILE A 15 7.30 -14.26 16.89
C ILE A 15 8.34 -15.04 17.68
N SER A 16 9.13 -15.85 16.98
CA SER A 16 10.43 -16.33 17.48
C SER A 16 11.43 -16.19 16.35
N ALA A 17 12.31 -15.19 16.45
CA ALA A 17 13.33 -14.94 15.43
C ALA A 17 14.33 -16.09 15.33
N GLU A 18 14.74 -16.65 16.48
CA GLU A 18 15.62 -17.82 16.56
C GLU A 18 15.03 -19.03 15.80
N LYS A 19 13.72 -19.25 15.90
CA LYS A 19 13.03 -20.38 15.25
C LYS A 19 12.42 -20.03 13.89
N GLY A 20 12.60 -18.80 13.41
CA GLY A 20 11.96 -18.30 12.19
C GLY A 20 10.42 -18.31 12.22
N MET A 21 9.79 -18.34 13.40
CA MET A 21 8.34 -18.47 13.52
C MET A 21 7.63 -17.12 13.35
N ASN A 22 6.55 -17.12 12.55
CA ASN A 22 5.58 -16.02 12.39
C ASN A 22 6.17 -14.67 11.90
N ILE A 23 7.36 -14.67 11.28
CA ILE A 23 7.96 -13.46 10.69
C ILE A 23 7.07 -12.90 9.57
N ASN A 24 6.53 -13.77 8.71
CA ASN A 24 5.60 -13.33 7.66
C ASN A 24 4.34 -12.69 8.25
N SER A 25 3.78 -13.25 9.33
CA SER A 25 2.61 -12.67 10.00
C SER A 25 2.90 -11.27 10.58
N LEU A 26 4.12 -11.05 11.08
CA LEU A 26 4.55 -9.73 11.54
C LEU A 26 4.65 -8.74 10.37
N LEU A 27 5.27 -9.15 9.26
CA LEU A 27 5.38 -8.31 8.07
C LEU A 27 4.02 -7.92 7.51
N GLU A 28 3.07 -8.86 7.46
CA GLU A 28 1.70 -8.56 7.01
C GLU A 28 0.99 -7.60 7.97
N LYS A 29 1.08 -7.80 9.29
CA LYS A 29 0.47 -6.86 10.26
C LYS A 29 1.06 -5.45 10.13
N ILE A 30 2.38 -5.33 9.92
CA ILE A 30 3.03 -4.03 9.67
C ILE A 30 2.50 -3.40 8.38
N LYS A 31 2.37 -4.17 7.29
CA LYS A 31 1.81 -3.66 6.03
C LYS A 31 0.36 -3.22 6.19
N GLU A 32 -0.45 -3.98 6.92
CA GLU A 32 -1.83 -3.62 7.24
C GLU A 32 -1.89 -2.29 7.96
N GLU A 33 -1.12 -2.13 9.04
CA GLU A 33 -1.06 -0.87 9.81
C GLU A 33 -0.63 0.31 8.94
N LEU A 34 0.41 0.15 8.12
CA LEU A 34 0.88 1.19 7.20
C LEU A 34 -0.13 1.52 6.09
N SER A 35 -1.02 0.59 5.77
CA SER A 35 -1.98 0.74 4.66
C SER A 35 -3.37 1.21 5.12
N LYS A 36 -3.62 1.33 6.44
CA LYS A 36 -4.93 1.75 6.98
C LYS A 36 -5.42 3.09 6.42
N GLU A 37 -4.50 4.01 6.17
CA GLU A 37 -4.78 5.35 5.64
C GLU A 37 -4.69 5.41 4.10
N ASN A 38 -4.40 4.29 3.44
CA ASN A 38 -4.30 4.27 2.00
C ASN A 38 -5.68 4.13 1.36
N HIS A 39 -6.05 5.13 0.56
CA HIS A 39 -7.30 5.15 -0.16
C HIS A 39 -7.10 4.89 -1.66
N GLU A 40 -8.10 4.29 -2.30
CA GLU A 40 -8.10 4.17 -3.76
C GLU A 40 -8.38 5.53 -4.40
N ARG A 41 -7.60 5.85 -5.43
CA ARG A 41 -7.65 7.07 -6.21
C ARG A 41 -7.51 6.73 -7.69
N THR A 42 -7.96 7.62 -8.56
CA THR A 42 -7.76 7.49 -10.02
C THR A 42 -7.33 8.83 -10.60
N LEU A 43 -6.18 8.84 -11.27
CA LEU A 43 -5.69 10.00 -12.03
C LEU A 43 -5.84 9.77 -13.52
N LYS A 44 -6.21 10.85 -14.23
CA LYS A 44 -6.22 10.89 -15.70
C LYS A 44 -5.06 11.77 -16.15
N LEU A 45 -4.06 11.13 -16.73
CA LEU A 45 -2.83 11.75 -17.23
C LEU A 45 -2.92 11.93 -18.73
N ARG A 46 -2.05 12.78 -19.30
CA ARG A 46 -1.88 12.90 -20.75
C ARG A 46 -1.25 11.61 -21.31
N ALA A 47 -1.45 11.34 -22.60
CA ALA A 47 -0.94 10.12 -23.23
C ALA A 47 0.59 9.99 -23.18
N ASP A 48 1.30 11.12 -23.13
CA ASP A 48 2.74 11.27 -23.11
C ASP A 48 3.33 11.37 -21.70
N ASP A 49 2.50 11.42 -20.66
CA ASP A 49 2.96 11.62 -19.28
C ASP A 49 3.40 10.32 -18.59
N HIS A 50 4.36 9.64 -19.22
CA HIS A 50 4.96 8.42 -18.70
C HIS A 50 5.77 8.66 -17.41
N LYS A 51 6.24 9.89 -17.20
CA LYS A 51 6.97 10.29 -16.00
C LYS A 51 6.08 10.20 -14.77
N THR A 52 4.87 10.76 -14.83
CA THR A 52 3.92 10.68 -13.71
C THR A 52 3.46 9.25 -13.50
N VAL A 53 3.23 8.46 -14.56
CA VAL A 53 2.93 7.02 -14.42
C VAL A 53 4.03 6.29 -13.63
N SER A 54 5.31 6.51 -13.98
CA SER A 54 6.43 5.91 -13.24
C SER A 54 6.49 6.37 -11.78
N MET A 55 6.14 7.63 -11.51
CA MET A 55 6.10 8.16 -10.14
C MET A 55 4.97 7.53 -9.31
N ILE A 56 3.80 7.26 -9.92
CA ILE A 56 2.72 6.53 -9.26
C ILE A 56 3.19 5.13 -8.85
N TYR A 57 3.90 4.39 -9.72
CA TYR A 57 4.46 3.08 -9.37
C TYR A 57 5.47 3.10 -8.21
N LYS A 58 6.12 4.25 -7.95
CA LYS A 58 7.06 4.41 -6.84
C LYS A 58 6.38 4.78 -5.52
N LEU A 59 5.25 5.48 -5.59
CA LEU A 59 4.61 6.11 -4.43
C LEU A 59 3.29 5.45 -4.02
N ALA A 60 2.75 4.56 -4.86
CA ALA A 60 1.44 3.97 -4.68
C ALA A 60 1.40 2.51 -5.16
N GLU A 61 0.43 1.77 -4.66
CA GLU A 61 0.10 0.44 -5.15
C GLU A 61 -0.84 0.57 -6.37
N VAL A 62 -0.34 0.28 -7.57
CA VAL A 62 -1.14 0.40 -8.81
C VAL A 62 -2.04 -0.81 -8.98
N SER A 63 -3.35 -0.59 -8.99
CA SER A 63 -4.35 -1.64 -9.24
C SER A 63 -4.74 -1.75 -10.72
N LYS A 64 -4.69 -0.64 -11.47
CA LYS A 64 -5.10 -0.64 -12.89
C LYS A 64 -4.47 0.48 -13.70
N VAL A 65 -4.10 0.18 -14.95
CA VAL A 65 -3.72 1.17 -15.96
C VAL A 65 -4.56 0.96 -17.22
N LYS A 66 -5.18 2.04 -17.73
CA LYS A 66 -5.95 2.03 -18.98
C LYS A 66 -5.43 3.12 -19.91
N TYR A 67 -4.83 2.69 -21.01
CA TYR A 67 -4.41 3.57 -22.10
C TYR A 67 -5.62 3.91 -22.98
N LEU A 68 -5.93 5.19 -23.10
CA LEU A 68 -6.97 5.74 -23.97
C LEU A 68 -6.30 6.54 -25.10
N LYS A 69 -7.07 6.87 -26.14
CA LYS A 69 -6.56 7.56 -27.34
C LYS A 69 -5.69 8.80 -27.04
N ASN A 70 -6.10 9.62 -26.06
CA ASN A 70 -5.43 10.88 -25.73
C ASN A 70 -5.01 10.98 -24.25
N SER A 71 -5.13 9.91 -23.47
CA SER A 71 -4.89 9.97 -22.02
C SER A 71 -4.62 8.60 -21.42
N ILE A 72 -3.98 8.57 -20.26
CA ILE A 72 -3.79 7.36 -19.45
C ILE A 72 -4.65 7.51 -18.20
N LYS A 73 -5.45 6.50 -17.86
CA LYS A 73 -6.12 6.42 -16.55
C LYS A 73 -5.37 5.43 -15.67
N VAL A 74 -4.93 5.87 -14.50
CA VAL A 74 -4.23 5.04 -13.52
C VAL A 74 -5.05 5.01 -12.23
N THR A 75 -5.44 3.82 -11.79
CA THR A 75 -6.08 3.57 -10.50
C THR A 75 -5.05 2.97 -9.56
N PHE A 76 -4.93 3.53 -8.37
CA PHE A 76 -3.90 3.19 -7.40
C PHE A 76 -4.36 3.47 -5.98
N ARG A 77 -3.73 2.82 -5.00
CA ARG A 77 -3.97 3.00 -3.58
C ARG A 77 -2.76 3.67 -2.92
N THR A 78 -3.01 4.77 -2.21
CA THR A 78 -1.97 5.57 -1.54
C THR A 78 -2.53 6.41 -0.41
N ASN A 79 -1.67 6.91 0.48
CA ASN A 79 -2.03 7.92 1.49
C ASN A 79 -2.13 9.33 0.86
N ASP A 80 -2.74 10.25 1.61
CA ASP A 80 -3.01 11.62 1.16
C ASP A 80 -1.73 12.44 0.93
N LYS A 81 -0.66 12.17 1.69
CA LYS A 81 0.64 12.84 1.51
C LYS A 81 1.20 12.57 0.12
N ASN A 82 1.28 11.29 -0.26
CA ASN A 82 1.76 10.88 -1.59
C ASN A 82 0.79 11.33 -2.69
N TYR A 83 -0.52 11.27 -2.46
CA TYR A 83 -1.51 11.77 -3.42
C TYR A 83 -1.29 13.25 -3.75
N SER A 84 -1.01 14.08 -2.74
CA SER A 84 -0.72 15.50 -2.90
C SER A 84 0.54 15.79 -3.75
N TYR A 85 1.47 14.85 -3.88
CA TYR A 85 2.61 14.96 -4.80
C TYR A 85 2.27 14.52 -6.22
N LEU A 86 1.27 13.66 -6.40
CA LEU A 86 0.89 13.06 -7.68
C LEU A 86 -0.19 13.84 -8.44
N GLU A 87 -1.05 14.59 -7.74
CA GLU A 87 -2.13 15.40 -8.34
C GLU A 87 -1.67 16.75 -8.90
N LYS A 88 -0.41 17.14 -8.65
CA LYS A 88 0.17 18.39 -9.15
C LYS A 88 0.40 18.39 -10.66
#